data_AF-A0A3S4H7T4-F1
#
_entry.id   AF-A0A3S4H7T4-F1
#
_cell.length_a   1.000
_cell.length_b   1.000
_cell.length_c   1.000
_cell.angle_alpha   90.00
_cell.angle_beta   90.00
_cell.angle_gamma   90.00
#
_symmetry.space_group_name_H-M   'P 1'
#
loop_
_entity.id
_entity.type
_entity.pdbx_description
1 polymer ?
#
loop_
_entity_poly.entity_id
_entity_poly.type
_entity_poly.pdbx_seq_one_letter_code
_entity_poly.pdbx_strand_id
1 'polypeptide(L)'
;MKKAGQPWEKAKGFDNACPISGFIPAAEFHGDPQNTSLSLKINGEVRQQGTTADMIHRIVPLIAYMSRFFTLKAGDVILTGTPEGVGPLHSGDELEVGFNGLALTTRVL
;
A
#
# COMPACT_ATOMS: atom_id res chain seq x y z
N MET A 1 9.03 12.52 -12.63
CA MET A 1 9.76 13.42 -11.71
C MET A 1 8.83 14.52 -11.23
N LYS A 2 8.94 14.98 -9.97
CA LYS A 2 8.34 16.27 -9.56
C LYS A 2 9.01 17.40 -10.36
N LYS A 3 8.38 18.57 -10.42
CA LYS A 3 8.73 19.72 -11.29
C LYS A 3 10.21 20.11 -11.32
N ALA A 4 10.98 19.84 -10.26
CA ALA A 4 12.39 20.19 -10.13
C ALA A 4 13.39 19.05 -10.44
N GLY A 5 12.93 17.85 -10.80
CA GLY A 5 13.81 16.72 -11.15
C GLY A 5 14.61 16.12 -9.99
N GLN A 6 14.35 16.56 -8.76
CA GLN A 6 15.09 16.11 -7.57
C GLN A 6 14.69 14.68 -7.14
N PRO A 7 15.58 13.97 -6.42
CA PRO A 7 15.30 12.71 -5.76
C PRO A 7 14.13 12.78 -4.76
N TRP A 8 13.48 11.64 -4.48
CA TRP A 8 12.20 11.57 -3.75
C TRP A 8 12.33 11.12 -2.28
N GLU A 9 13.53 10.84 -1.80
CA GLU A 9 13.80 10.23 -0.50
C GLU A 9 13.23 11.10 0.63
N LYS A 10 13.37 12.42 0.58
CA LYS A 10 12.78 13.31 1.59
C LYS A 10 11.25 13.26 1.65
N ALA A 11 10.59 12.89 0.56
CA ALA A 11 9.13 12.83 0.47
C ALA A 11 8.56 11.42 0.67
N LYS A 12 9.38 10.36 0.57
CA LYS A 12 8.93 8.96 0.56
C LYS A 12 9.76 8.00 1.42
N GLY A 13 10.93 8.41 1.89
CA GLY A 13 11.85 7.62 2.70
C GLY A 13 12.21 8.31 4.03
N PHE A 14 11.31 9.13 4.57
CA PHE A 14 11.44 9.68 5.92
C PHE A 14 11.05 8.63 6.97
N ASP A 15 11.43 8.85 8.22
CA ASP A 15 11.15 7.93 9.32
C ASP A 15 9.65 7.68 9.46
N ASN A 16 9.27 6.40 9.62
CA ASN A 16 7.88 5.96 9.73
C ASN A 16 7.00 6.26 8.49
N ALA A 17 7.59 6.52 7.31
CA ALA A 17 6.85 6.77 6.07
C ALA A 17 6.08 5.55 5.51
N CYS A 18 6.31 4.35 6.06
CA CYS A 18 5.66 3.10 5.64
C CYS A 18 5.05 2.35 6.84
N PRO A 19 3.96 2.86 7.45
CA PRO A 19 3.16 2.06 8.37
C PRO A 19 2.65 0.82 7.65
N ILE A 20 2.81 -0.36 8.26
CA ILE A 20 2.47 -1.64 7.65
C ILE A 20 1.76 -2.55 8.65
N SER A 21 0.82 -3.35 8.17
CA SER A 21 0.17 -4.40 8.94
C SER A 21 1.09 -5.59 9.19
N GLY A 22 0.59 -6.60 9.89
CA GLY A 22 1.13 -7.96 9.77
C GLY A 22 0.91 -8.56 8.37
N PHE A 23 1.54 -9.70 8.12
CA PHE A 23 1.39 -10.47 6.88
C PHE A 23 0.37 -11.59 7.03
N ILE A 24 -0.41 -11.82 5.98
CA ILE A 24 -1.24 -13.03 5.85
C ILE A 24 -0.33 -14.13 5.26
N PRO A 25 -0.18 -15.29 5.91
CA PRO A 25 0.56 -16.41 5.34
C PRO A 25 0.00 -16.80 3.98
N ALA A 26 0.87 -17.12 3.02
CA ALA A 26 0.44 -17.44 1.65
C ALA A 26 -0.55 -18.63 1.59
N ALA A 27 -0.43 -19.59 2.51
CA ALA A 27 -1.35 -20.72 2.63
C ALA A 27 -2.74 -20.35 3.18
N GLU A 28 -2.83 -19.24 3.91
CA GLU A 28 -4.07 -18.71 4.50
C GLU A 28 -4.69 -17.60 3.64
N PHE A 29 -3.96 -17.15 2.62
CA PHE A 29 -4.49 -16.21 1.65
C PHE A 29 -5.44 -16.92 0.68
N HIS A 30 -6.74 -16.83 0.96
CA HIS A 30 -7.78 -17.35 0.08
C HIS A 30 -8.15 -16.32 -0.99
N GLY A 31 -8.05 -16.69 -2.26
CA GLY A 31 -8.40 -15.84 -3.41
C GLY A 31 -7.21 -15.55 -4.33
N ASP A 32 -7.45 -14.77 -5.39
CA ASP A 32 -6.40 -14.29 -6.29
C ASP A 32 -5.82 -12.97 -5.74
N PRO A 33 -4.51 -12.89 -5.42
CA PRO A 33 -3.87 -11.66 -4.99
C PRO A 33 -4.01 -10.51 -6.00
N GLN A 34 -4.23 -10.83 -7.28
CA GLN A 34 -4.46 -9.87 -8.35
C GLN A 34 -5.93 -9.47 -8.51
N ASN A 35 -6.82 -9.94 -7.63
CA ASN A 35 -8.20 -9.50 -7.54
C ASN A 35 -8.64 -9.42 -6.07
N THR A 36 -8.00 -8.51 -5.34
CA THR A 36 -8.20 -8.32 -3.90
C THR A 36 -8.65 -6.90 -3.61
N SER A 37 -9.74 -6.75 -2.88
CA SER A 37 -10.27 -5.45 -2.48
C SER A 37 -9.47 -4.83 -1.33
N LEU A 38 -9.33 -3.51 -1.39
CA LEU A 38 -8.64 -2.68 -0.41
C LEU A 38 -9.39 -1.36 -0.21
N SER A 39 -9.43 -0.89 1.04
CA SER A 39 -10.14 0.33 1.41
C SER A 39 -9.45 1.07 2.55
N LEU A 40 -9.67 2.38 2.60
CA LEU A 40 -9.29 3.26 3.70
C LEU A 40 -10.48 4.15 4.03
N LYS A 41 -10.91 4.13 5.29
CA LYS A 41 -11.80 5.15 5.85
C LYS A 41 -11.03 6.05 6.81
N ILE A 42 -11.39 7.33 6.80
CA ILE A 42 -10.86 8.34 7.71
C ILE A 42 -12.07 8.94 8.44
N ASN A 43 -12.11 8.84 9.77
CA ASN A 43 -13.21 9.32 10.60
C ASN A 43 -14.59 8.83 10.12
N GLY A 44 -14.66 7.56 9.68
CA GLY A 44 -15.88 6.93 9.16
C GLY A 44 -16.17 7.17 7.68
N GLU A 45 -15.50 8.12 7.02
CA GLU A 45 -15.70 8.41 5.60
C GLU A 45 -14.75 7.59 4.71
N VAL A 46 -15.26 6.94 3.66
CA VAL A 46 -14.43 6.23 2.68
C VAL A 46 -13.60 7.25 1.88
N ARG A 47 -12.28 7.10 1.92
CA ARG A 47 -11.34 7.99 1.22
C ARG A 47 -10.61 7.29 0.09
N GLN A 48 -10.31 6.01 0.25
CA GLN A 48 -9.79 5.17 -0.84
C GLN A 48 -10.56 3.86 -0.87
N GLN A 49 -10.85 3.38 -2.07
CA GLN A 49 -11.44 2.07 -2.32
C GLN A 49 -10.99 1.59 -3.69
N GLY A 50 -10.58 0.33 -3.80
CA GLY A 50 -10.18 -0.24 -5.08
C GLY A 50 -9.92 -1.74 -5.00
N THR A 51 -9.53 -2.30 -6.14
CA THR A 51 -9.10 -3.70 -6.25
C THR A 51 -7.73 -3.79 -6.90
N THR A 52 -6.93 -4.78 -6.50
CA THR A 52 -5.67 -5.07 -7.19
C THR A 52 -5.87 -5.47 -8.65
N ALA A 53 -7.09 -5.81 -9.09
CA ALA A 53 -7.39 -6.07 -10.50
C ALA A 53 -7.14 -4.85 -11.41
N ASP A 54 -7.21 -3.64 -10.85
CA ASP A 54 -7.00 -2.38 -11.59
C ASP A 54 -5.51 -1.97 -11.68
N MET A 55 -4.59 -2.79 -11.14
CA MET A 55 -3.16 -2.52 -11.25
C MET A 55 -2.69 -2.55 -12.71
N ILE A 56 -2.15 -1.42 -13.19
CA ILE A 56 -1.55 -1.30 -14.53
C ILE A 56 -0.43 -2.34 -14.73
N HIS A 57 0.39 -2.56 -13.69
CA HIS A 57 1.43 -3.58 -13.67
C HIS A 57 1.07 -4.65 -12.64
N ARG A 58 0.78 -5.86 -13.10
CA ARG A 58 0.44 -7.02 -12.24
C ARG A 58 1.59 -7.36 -11.29
N ILE A 59 1.27 -7.96 -10.15
CA ILE A 59 2.16 -8.24 -9.02
C ILE A 59 3.40 -9.02 -9.46
N VAL A 60 3.24 -10.19 -10.10
CA VAL A 60 4.37 -11.05 -10.49
C VAL A 60 5.29 -10.36 -11.53
N PRO A 61 4.77 -9.77 -12.63
CA PRO A 61 5.59 -8.97 -13.54
C PRO A 61 6.28 -7.77 -12.89
N LEU A 62 5.63 -7.09 -11.94
CA LEU A 62 6.20 -5.97 -11.20
C LEU A 62 7.42 -6.41 -10.38
N ILE A 63 7.30 -7.51 -9.62
CA ILE A 63 8.40 -8.08 -8.84
C ILE A 63 9.57 -8.45 -9.76
N ALA A 64 9.29 -9.14 -10.87
CA ALA A 64 10.31 -9.53 -11.86
C ALA A 64 10.99 -8.33 -12.52
N TYR A 65 10.25 -7.23 -12.73
CA TYR A 65 10.83 -6.00 -13.26
C TYR A 65 11.76 -5.34 -12.23
N MET A 66 11.31 -5.20 -10.97
CA MET A 66 12.10 -4.60 -9.90
C MET A 66 13.39 -5.38 -9.64
N SER A 67 13.36 -6.71 -9.72
CA SER A 67 14.53 -7.57 -9.47
C SER A 67 15.67 -7.39 -10.49
N ARG A 68 15.42 -6.71 -11.62
CA ARG A 68 16.45 -6.35 -12.60
C ARG A 68 17.32 -5.17 -12.15
N PHE A 69 16.83 -4.37 -11.21
CA PHE A 69 17.51 -3.17 -10.71
C PHE A 69 17.97 -3.33 -9.27
N PHE A 70 17.17 -4.00 -8.44
CA PHE A 70 17.44 -4.21 -7.03
C PHE A 70 17.40 -5.71 -6.73
N THR A 71 18.47 -6.26 -6.15
CA THR A 71 18.43 -7.62 -5.62
C THR A 71 17.43 -7.67 -4.46
N LEU A 72 16.38 -8.47 -4.61
CA LEU A 72 15.37 -8.68 -3.58
C LEU A 72 15.83 -9.77 -2.62
N LYS A 73 15.97 -9.44 -1.34
CA LYS A 73 16.38 -10.35 -0.27
C LYS A 73 15.17 -10.89 0.48
N ALA A 74 15.37 -12.00 1.18
CA ALA A 74 14.39 -12.49 2.13
C ALA A 74 14.14 -11.42 3.21
N GLY A 75 12.87 -11.06 3.41
CA GLY A 75 12.45 -9.97 4.29
C GLY A 75 12.19 -8.64 3.60
N ASP A 76 12.55 -8.48 2.32
CA ASP A 76 12.19 -7.28 1.57
C ASP A 76 10.68 -7.21 1.30
N VAL A 77 10.14 -5.99 1.30
CA VAL A 77 8.72 -5.72 1.10
C VAL A 77 8.52 -4.87 -0.15
N ILE A 78 7.51 -5.22 -0.96
CA ILE A 78 7.14 -4.49 -2.17
C ILE A 78 5.75 -3.89 -2.00
N LEU A 79 5.66 -2.57 -2.17
CA LEU A 79 4.39 -1.86 -2.27
C LEU A 79 3.95 -1.80 -3.73
N THR A 80 2.71 -2.17 -4.01
CA THR A 80 2.20 -2.39 -5.38
C THR A 80 1.49 -1.18 -5.98
N GLY A 81 1.43 -0.06 -5.25
CA GLY A 81 0.76 1.17 -5.65
C GLY A 81 -0.41 1.51 -4.74
N THR A 82 -1.17 2.54 -5.11
CA THR A 82 -2.36 2.99 -4.38
C THR A 82 -3.47 3.30 -5.39
N PRO A 83 -4.74 2.98 -5.08
CA PRO A 83 -5.86 3.42 -5.91
C PRO A 83 -6.06 4.94 -5.78
N GLU A 84 -7.05 5.48 -6.48
CA GLU A 84 -7.44 6.88 -6.35
C GLU A 84 -7.90 7.25 -4.92
N GLY A 85 -8.05 8.56 -4.66
CA GLY A 85 -8.52 9.07 -3.37
C GLY A 85 -7.42 9.43 -2.36
N VAL A 86 -6.17 9.54 -2.81
CA VAL A 86 -5.07 10.02 -1.95
C VAL A 86 -5.37 11.43 -1.43
N GLY A 87 -5.26 11.61 -0.11
CA GLY A 87 -5.52 12.89 0.57
C GLY A 87 -4.68 13.06 1.84
N PRO A 88 -4.76 14.23 2.48
CA PRO A 88 -4.03 14.51 3.70
C PRO A 88 -4.61 13.75 4.90
N LEU A 89 -3.74 13.51 5.88
CA LEU A 89 -4.05 13.01 7.22
C LEU A 89 -3.67 14.08 8.24
N HIS A 90 -4.41 14.17 9.33
CA HIS A 90 -4.18 15.09 10.44
C HIS A 90 -4.08 14.35 11.77
N SER A 91 -3.33 14.92 12.72
CA SER A 91 -3.28 14.41 14.10
C SER A 91 -4.70 14.33 14.66
N GLY A 92 -5.02 13.17 15.24
CA GLY A 92 -6.33 12.85 15.76
C GLY A 92 -7.20 12.00 14.83
N ASP A 93 -6.90 11.90 13.53
CA ASP A 93 -7.70 11.13 12.58
C ASP A 93 -7.73 9.63 12.93
N GLU A 94 -8.94 9.06 12.95
CA GLU A 94 -9.18 7.62 13.10
C GLU A 94 -9.21 6.95 11.73
N LEU A 95 -8.45 5.86 11.59
CA LEU A 95 -8.27 5.16 10.33
C LEU A 95 -8.81 3.74 10.44
N GLU A 96 -9.61 3.33 9.46
CA GLU A 96 -10.02 1.95 9.25
C GLU A 96 -9.49 1.49 7.89
N VAL A 97 -8.57 0.52 7.91
CA VAL A 97 -7.96 -0.06 6.70
C VAL A 97 -8.56 -1.42 6.46
N GLY A 98 -9.18 -1.61 5.29
CA GLY A 98 -9.74 -2.88 4.85
C GLY A 98 -8.86 -3.56 3.81
N PHE A 99 -8.65 -4.87 3.95
CA PHE A 99 -7.93 -5.68 2.96
C PHE A 99 -8.45 -7.12 2.96
N ASN A 100 -8.91 -7.60 1.80
CA ASN A 100 -9.43 -8.97 1.64
C ASN A 100 -10.45 -9.40 2.72
N GLY A 101 -11.39 -8.51 3.07
CA GLY A 101 -12.39 -8.77 4.11
C GLY A 101 -11.88 -8.67 5.56
N LEU A 102 -10.58 -8.48 5.77
CA LEU A 102 -10.00 -8.14 7.06
C LEU A 102 -10.02 -6.63 7.26
N ALA A 103 -10.04 -6.19 8.52
CA ALA A 103 -9.99 -4.79 8.89
C ALA A 103 -8.99 -4.55 10.03
N LEU A 104 -8.32 -3.41 9.98
CA LEU A 104 -7.47 -2.89 11.04
C LEU A 104 -7.87 -1.46 11.35
N THR A 105 -7.83 -1.09 12.62
CA THR A 105 -8.07 0.28 13.06
C THR A 105 -6.83 0.87 13.71
N THR A 106 -6.59 2.15 13.48
CA THR A 106 -5.50 2.90 14.12
C THR A 106 -5.86 4.38 14.16
N ARG A 107 -4.99 5.19 14.76
CA ARG A 107 -5.16 6.63 14.89
C ARG A 107 -3.86 7.34 14.54
N VAL A 108 -3.98 8.48 13.87
CA VAL A 108 -2.87 9.40 13.66
C VAL A 108 -2.61 10.15 14.96
N LEU A 109 -1.38 10.06 15.47
CA LEU A 109 -0.92 10.79 16.66
C LEU A 109 -0.58 12.23 16.33
#